data_AF-A0A3B9FGT7-F1
#
_entry.id   AF-A0A3B9FGT7-F1
#
_cell.length_a   1.000
_cell.length_b   1.000
_cell.length_c   1.000
_cell.angle_alpha   90.00
_cell.angle_beta   90.00
_cell.angle_gamma   90.00
#
_symmetry.space_group_name_H-M   'P 1'
#
loop_
_entity.id
_entity.type
_entity.pdbx_description
1 polymer ?
#
loop_
_entity_poly.entity_id
_entity_poly.type
_entity_poly.pdbx_seq_one_letter_code
_entity_poly.pdbx_strand_id
1 'polypeptide(L)'
;PKTLRDGDILNIDITVILDSWYGDTSRMFYVGEPSIKAQRLTEVTYECLMRGIAVAKAGNTLGDIGHAIQSYAESCRYSVVRDFTGHGLGQVFHTAPTVLHYGEAGSGMVLEPGMIFTIEPMINAGRAETKILNDGWTAVTRDKSLSAQFEHSIGITEGDAEIFTRSPAGLTLPPYAS
;
A
#
# COMPACT_ATOMS: atom_id res chain seq x y z
N PRO A 1 -19.77 -19.05 2.92
CA PRO A 1 -18.29 -18.94 2.86
C PRO A 1 -17.85 -18.94 1.39
N LYS A 2 -16.83 -18.15 1.03
CA LYS A 2 -16.28 -18.11 -0.33
C LYS A 2 -14.98 -18.92 -0.35
N THR A 3 -14.93 -19.99 -1.12
CA THR A 3 -13.74 -20.82 -1.28
C THR A 3 -12.76 -20.14 -2.23
N LEU A 4 -11.50 -20.01 -1.82
CA LEU A 4 -10.40 -19.54 -2.66
C LEU A 4 -10.13 -20.54 -3.78
N ARG A 5 -9.77 -20.05 -4.96
CA ARG A 5 -9.56 -20.85 -6.17
C ARG A 5 -8.13 -20.68 -6.67
N ASP A 6 -7.64 -21.71 -7.34
CA ASP A 6 -6.38 -21.62 -8.09
C ASP A 6 -6.42 -20.41 -9.04
N GLY A 7 -5.35 -19.61 -9.01
CA GLY A 7 -5.21 -18.36 -9.75
C GLY A 7 -5.73 -17.10 -9.05
N ASP A 8 -6.37 -17.22 -7.88
CA ASP A 8 -6.77 -16.05 -7.07
C ASP A 8 -5.51 -15.34 -6.52
N ILE A 9 -5.58 -14.01 -6.45
CA ILE A 9 -4.69 -13.18 -5.64
C ILE A 9 -5.47 -12.64 -4.45
N LEU A 10 -4.81 -12.57 -3.29
CA LEU A 10 -5.42 -12.16 -2.03
C LEU A 10 -4.50 -11.17 -1.33
N ASN A 11 -5.03 -10.04 -0.89
CA ASN A 11 -4.39 -9.22 0.14
C ASN A 11 -4.86 -9.72 1.52
N ILE A 12 -3.93 -9.86 2.45
CA ILE A 12 -4.25 -10.04 3.88
C ILE A 12 -3.67 -8.82 4.59
N ASP A 13 -4.57 -8.09 5.24
CA ASP A 13 -4.29 -6.88 6.01
C ASP A 13 -4.40 -7.17 7.51
N ILE A 14 -3.37 -6.79 8.26
CA ILE A 14 -3.19 -7.16 9.66
C ILE A 14 -2.75 -5.94 10.46
N THR A 15 -3.66 -5.48 11.31
CA THR A 15 -3.33 -4.58 12.41
C THR A 15 -3.17 -5.35 13.71
N VAL A 16 -2.09 -5.06 14.45
CA VAL A 16 -1.88 -5.54 15.83
C VAL A 16 -1.91 -4.38 16.82
N ILE A 17 -2.29 -4.66 18.06
CA ILE A 17 -2.23 -3.71 19.17
C ILE A 17 -1.37 -4.30 20.28
N LEU A 18 -0.29 -3.63 20.64
CA LEU A 18 0.59 -4.02 21.75
C LEU A 18 0.93 -2.78 22.58
N ASP A 19 0.73 -2.87 23.90
CA ASP A 19 0.98 -1.76 24.83
C ASP A 19 0.35 -0.41 24.39
N SER A 20 -0.87 -0.50 23.85
CA SER A 20 -1.64 0.62 23.27
C SER A 20 -1.07 1.23 21.99
N TRP A 21 -0.06 0.61 21.36
CA TRP A 21 0.45 0.99 20.05
C TRP A 21 -0.10 0.08 18.96
N TYR A 22 -0.54 0.69 17.87
CA TYR A 22 -0.98 0.02 16.66
C TYR A 22 0.21 -0.19 15.71
N GLY A 23 0.29 -1.37 15.10
CA GLY A 23 1.17 -1.64 13.97
C GLY A 23 0.36 -2.23 12.83
N ASP A 24 0.53 -1.70 11.62
CA ASP A 24 -0.31 -2.04 10.46
C ASP A 24 0.52 -2.46 9.24
N THR A 25 0.04 -3.49 8.56
CA THR A 25 0.69 -4.03 7.36
C THR A 25 -0.22 -5.00 6.62
N SER A 26 -0.09 -4.96 5.30
CA SER A 26 -0.74 -5.89 4.40
C SER A 26 0.20 -6.37 3.32
N ARG A 27 -0.06 -7.58 2.81
CA ARG A 27 0.69 -8.15 1.67
C ARG A 27 -0.19 -8.99 0.77
N MET A 28 0.27 -9.15 -0.47
CA MET A 28 -0.35 -10.05 -1.44
C MET A 28 0.14 -11.50 -1.30
N PHE A 29 -0.76 -12.42 -1.62
CA PHE A 29 -0.59 -13.86 -1.67
C PHE A 29 -1.18 -14.42 -2.97
N TYR A 30 -0.62 -15.52 -3.45
CA TYR A 30 -1.15 -16.28 -4.57
C TYR A 30 -1.80 -17.57 -4.05
N VAL A 31 -2.96 -17.91 -4.61
CA VAL A 31 -3.60 -19.21 -4.39
C VAL A 31 -3.24 -20.08 -5.58
N GLY A 32 -2.31 -21.01 -5.39
CA GLY A 32 -1.76 -21.81 -6.48
C GLY A 32 -1.04 -20.95 -7.52
N GLU A 33 -1.28 -21.19 -8.81
CA GLU A 33 -0.55 -20.50 -9.90
C GLU A 33 -1.31 -19.25 -10.39
N PRO A 34 -0.79 -18.02 -10.17
CA PRO A 34 -1.46 -16.81 -10.63
C PRO A 34 -1.35 -16.66 -12.15
N SER A 35 -2.28 -15.91 -12.75
CA SER A 35 -2.09 -15.47 -14.13
C SER A 35 -0.92 -14.47 -14.24
N ILE A 36 -0.28 -14.40 -15.41
CA ILE A 36 0.80 -13.41 -15.71
C ILE A 36 0.35 -11.97 -15.39
N LYS A 37 -0.92 -11.64 -15.67
CA LYS A 37 -1.47 -10.30 -15.37
C LYS A 37 -1.55 -10.03 -13.87
N ALA A 38 -1.94 -11.03 -13.10
CA ALA A 38 -2.06 -10.94 -11.65
C ALA A 38 -0.67 -10.83 -11.00
N GLN A 39 0.27 -11.67 -11.44
CA GLN A 39 1.67 -11.60 -10.99
C GLN A 39 2.27 -10.22 -11.28
N ARG A 40 2.13 -9.72 -12.52
CA ARG A 40 2.66 -8.41 -12.89
C ARG A 40 2.04 -7.26 -12.10
N LEU A 41 0.74 -7.32 -11.82
CA LEU A 41 0.06 -6.33 -10.99
C LEU A 41 0.66 -6.33 -9.58
N THR A 42 0.78 -7.50 -8.95
CA THR A 42 1.36 -7.66 -7.61
C THR A 42 2.80 -7.13 -7.52
N GLU A 43 3.65 -7.46 -8.49
CA GLU A 43 5.03 -6.95 -8.57
C GLU A 43 5.08 -5.42 -8.68
N VAL A 44 4.24 -4.83 -9.53
CA VAL A 44 4.20 -3.38 -9.71
C VAL A 44 3.66 -2.68 -8.46
N THR A 45 2.65 -3.22 -7.80
CA THR A 45 2.14 -2.68 -6.53
C THR A 45 3.21 -2.65 -5.44
N TYR A 46 4.00 -3.72 -5.30
CA TYR A 46 5.08 -3.73 -4.32
C TYR A 46 6.17 -2.71 -4.64
N GLU A 47 6.55 -2.60 -5.92
CA GLU A 47 7.53 -1.61 -6.36
C GLU A 47 7.00 -0.17 -6.18
N CYS A 48 5.69 0.08 -6.37
CA CYS A 48 5.05 1.34 -6.00
C CYS A 48 5.25 1.67 -4.52
N LEU A 49 4.95 0.74 -3.61
CA LEU A 49 5.15 0.90 -2.17
C LEU A 49 6.60 1.28 -1.86
N MET A 50 7.55 0.51 -2.39
CA MET A 50 8.97 0.73 -2.09
C MET A 50 9.48 2.05 -2.66
N ARG A 51 8.99 2.50 -3.83
CA ARG A 51 9.31 3.83 -4.38
C ARG A 51 8.75 4.96 -3.53
N GLY A 52 7.51 4.81 -3.03
CA GLY A 52 6.91 5.76 -2.09
C GLY A 52 7.74 5.88 -0.80
N ILE A 53 8.15 4.75 -0.22
CA ILE A 53 9.00 4.73 0.98
C ILE A 53 10.37 5.35 0.71
N ALA A 54 10.98 5.08 -0.45
CA ALA A 54 12.31 5.59 -0.79
C ALA A 54 12.38 7.12 -0.84
N VAL A 55 11.26 7.80 -1.14
CA VAL A 55 11.17 9.27 -1.14
C VAL A 55 10.59 9.83 0.16
N ALA A 56 10.12 8.99 1.09
CA ALA A 56 9.63 9.41 2.39
C ALA A 56 10.80 9.76 3.32
N LYS A 57 11.40 10.94 3.13
CA LYS A 57 12.55 11.43 3.90
C LYS A 57 12.26 12.77 4.52
N ALA A 58 12.92 13.09 5.63
CA ALA A 58 12.81 14.40 6.25
C ALA A 58 13.08 15.53 5.24
N GLY A 59 12.22 16.55 5.22
CA GLY A 59 12.28 17.68 4.29
C GLY A 59 11.55 17.48 2.96
N ASN A 60 11.25 16.25 2.55
CA ASN A 60 10.34 15.99 1.43
C ASN A 60 8.89 16.21 1.86
N THR A 61 7.94 16.11 0.94
CA THR A 61 6.51 16.29 1.22
C THR A 61 5.69 15.02 1.01
N LEU A 62 4.49 14.97 1.60
CA LEU A 62 3.53 13.89 1.33
C LEU A 62 3.21 13.75 -0.17
N GLY A 63 3.18 14.85 -0.91
CA GLY A 63 2.98 14.86 -2.36
C GLY A 63 4.08 14.14 -3.13
N ASP A 64 5.33 14.15 -2.63
CA ASP A 64 6.43 13.40 -3.25
C ASP A 64 6.17 11.88 -3.22
N ILE A 65 5.62 11.36 -2.12
CA ILE A 65 5.24 9.95 -1.98
C ILE A 65 4.18 9.59 -3.03
N GLY A 66 3.10 10.37 -3.08
CA GLY A 66 2.02 10.14 -4.04
C GLY A 66 2.49 10.27 -5.49
N HIS A 67 3.33 11.25 -5.79
CA HIS A 67 3.91 11.45 -7.12
C HIS A 67 4.79 10.27 -7.55
N ALA A 68 5.64 9.74 -6.65
CA ALA A 68 6.51 8.62 -6.94
C ALA A 68 5.72 7.33 -7.24
N ILE A 69 4.68 7.05 -6.44
CA ILE A 69 3.79 5.91 -6.63
C ILE A 69 3.02 6.03 -7.96
N GLN A 70 2.34 7.16 -8.16
CA GLN A 70 1.50 7.37 -9.34
C GLN A 70 2.29 7.33 -10.63
N SER A 71 3.42 8.03 -10.69
CA SER A 71 4.27 8.07 -11.90
C SER A 71 4.72 6.68 -12.31
N TYR A 72 5.07 5.82 -11.35
CA TYR A 72 5.49 4.45 -11.65
C TYR A 72 4.31 3.57 -12.07
N ALA A 73 3.21 3.58 -11.33
CA ALA A 73 2.01 2.79 -11.64
C ALA A 73 1.47 3.10 -13.05
N GLU A 74 1.34 4.38 -13.38
CA GLU A 74 0.82 4.84 -14.67
C GLU A 74 1.77 4.52 -15.83
N SER A 75 3.09 4.58 -15.62
CA SER A 75 4.09 4.14 -16.61
C SER A 75 3.96 2.64 -16.95
N CYS A 76 3.48 1.85 -16.00
CA CYS A 76 3.18 0.43 -16.16
C CYS A 76 1.77 0.16 -16.72
N ARG A 77 1.02 1.21 -17.08
CA ARG A 77 -0.37 1.16 -17.56
C ARG A 77 -1.37 0.65 -16.51
N TYR A 78 -1.09 0.91 -15.24
CA TYR A 78 -2.03 0.69 -14.14
C TYR A 78 -2.55 2.02 -13.60
N SER A 79 -3.57 1.97 -12.75
CA SER A 79 -4.12 3.15 -12.10
C SER A 79 -4.03 3.06 -10.58
N VAL A 80 -3.96 4.21 -9.92
CA VAL A 80 -3.93 4.30 -8.46
C VAL A 80 -5.32 4.61 -7.93
N VAL A 81 -5.77 3.85 -6.94
CA VAL A 81 -7.04 4.11 -6.23
C VAL A 81 -6.96 5.47 -5.52
N ARG A 82 -8.06 6.23 -5.56
CA ARG A 82 -8.13 7.58 -4.99
C ARG A 82 -9.03 7.72 -3.77
N ASP A 83 -9.86 6.71 -3.51
CA ASP A 83 -10.85 6.74 -2.43
C ASP A 83 -10.26 6.34 -1.07
N PHE A 84 -9.07 5.73 -1.06
CA PHE A 84 -8.38 5.23 0.13
C PHE A 84 -6.91 5.66 0.13
N THR A 85 -6.37 5.85 1.32
CA THR A 85 -5.10 6.56 1.57
C THR A 85 -4.38 5.91 2.73
N GLY A 86 -3.06 6.06 2.79
CA GLY A 86 -2.35 5.80 4.03
C GLY A 86 -2.73 6.80 5.12
N HIS A 87 -2.32 6.51 6.34
CA HIS A 87 -2.70 7.28 7.51
C HIS A 87 -1.58 7.34 8.54
N GLY A 88 -1.59 8.37 9.38
CA GLY A 88 -0.82 8.36 10.61
C GLY A 88 -1.27 7.21 11.51
N LEU A 89 -0.33 6.61 12.22
CA LEU A 89 -0.60 5.58 13.22
C LEU A 89 0.32 5.74 14.43
N GLY A 90 -0.07 5.15 15.56
CA GLY A 90 0.68 5.19 16.81
C GLY A 90 -0.18 4.66 17.93
N GLN A 91 -0.55 5.51 18.90
CA GLN A 91 -1.55 5.14 19.93
C GLN A 91 -3.00 5.31 19.46
N VAL A 92 -3.19 5.93 18.29
CA VAL A 92 -4.46 6.04 17.59
C VAL A 92 -4.33 5.24 16.31
N PHE A 93 -5.33 4.41 15.98
CA PHE A 93 -5.28 3.52 14.84
C PHE A 93 -5.16 4.29 13.52
N HIS A 94 -6.15 5.13 13.21
CA HIS A 94 -6.15 6.01 12.05
C HIS A 94 -6.13 7.47 12.52
N THR A 95 -5.06 8.20 12.20
CA THR A 95 -4.89 9.62 12.53
C THR A 95 -4.19 10.38 11.39
N ALA A 96 -3.97 11.68 11.55
CA ALA A 96 -3.16 12.46 10.64
C ALA A 96 -1.68 11.98 10.66
N PRO A 97 -0.96 12.07 9.53
CA PRO A 97 -1.37 12.66 8.26
C PRO A 97 -2.22 11.71 7.39
N THR A 98 -3.00 12.28 6.47
CA THR A 98 -3.55 11.53 5.33
C THR A 98 -2.49 11.42 4.24
N VAL A 99 -2.12 10.20 3.85
CA VAL A 99 -1.05 9.93 2.88
C VAL A 99 -1.66 9.50 1.54
N LEU A 100 -1.72 10.43 0.59
CA LEU A 100 -2.23 10.13 -0.75
C LEU A 100 -1.21 9.32 -1.55
N HIS A 101 -1.67 8.31 -2.28
CA HIS A 101 -0.84 7.50 -3.18
C HIS A 101 -0.74 8.09 -4.60
N TYR A 102 -1.24 9.31 -4.79
CA TYR A 102 -1.21 10.08 -6.01
C TYR A 102 -0.98 11.56 -5.67
N GLY A 103 -0.45 12.35 -6.61
CA GLY A 103 -0.23 13.77 -6.36
C GLY A 103 0.91 14.39 -7.15
N GLU A 104 1.25 15.60 -6.73
CA GLU A 104 2.31 16.42 -7.32
C GLU A 104 3.50 16.51 -6.37
N ALA A 105 4.71 16.38 -6.91
CA ALA A 105 5.94 16.52 -6.15
C ALA A 105 6.04 17.91 -5.48
N GLY A 106 6.55 17.96 -4.25
CA GLY A 106 6.69 19.17 -3.44
C GLY A 106 5.37 19.72 -2.88
N SER A 107 4.24 19.03 -3.04
CA SER A 107 2.95 19.46 -2.49
C SER A 107 2.63 18.80 -1.15
N GLY A 108 1.77 19.43 -0.34
CA GLY A 108 1.31 18.89 0.94
C GLY A 108 2.26 19.14 2.12
N MET A 109 2.07 18.38 3.20
CA MET A 109 2.83 18.52 4.45
C MET A 109 4.28 18.08 4.26
N VAL A 110 5.22 18.83 4.86
CA VAL A 110 6.64 18.46 4.94
C VAL A 110 6.81 17.33 5.96
N LEU A 111 7.60 16.33 5.61
CA LEU A 111 7.94 15.20 6.46
C LEU A 111 9.02 15.61 7.46
N GLU A 112 8.79 15.28 8.73
CA GLU A 112 9.70 15.59 9.84
C GLU A 112 10.10 14.31 10.59
N PRO A 113 11.34 14.22 11.11
CA PRO A 113 11.74 13.09 11.94
C PRO A 113 10.78 12.85 13.11
N GLY A 114 10.43 11.58 13.35
CA GLY A 114 9.48 11.18 14.39
C GLY A 114 8.03 11.01 13.91
N MET A 115 7.71 11.39 12.67
CA MET A 115 6.42 11.05 12.07
C MET A 115 6.31 9.54 11.81
N ILE A 116 5.17 8.96 12.16
CA ILE A 116 4.85 7.54 11.96
C ILE A 116 3.54 7.43 11.18
N PHE A 117 3.57 6.75 10.04
CA PHE A 117 2.41 6.59 9.15
C PHE A 117 2.55 5.36 8.25
N THR A 118 1.43 4.96 7.63
CA THR A 118 1.37 3.89 6.64
C THR A 118 1.59 4.46 5.24
N ILE A 119 2.25 3.68 4.38
CA ILE A 119 2.17 3.83 2.92
C ILE A 119 1.58 2.51 2.41
N GLU A 120 0.44 2.59 1.72
CA GLU A 120 -0.40 1.41 1.43
C GLU A 120 -1.06 1.47 0.03
N PRO A 121 -0.29 1.64 -1.06
CA PRO A 121 -0.86 1.88 -2.38
C PRO A 121 -1.71 0.71 -2.86
N MET A 122 -2.96 1.02 -3.21
CA MET A 122 -3.86 0.15 -3.95
C MET A 122 -3.77 0.47 -5.44
N ILE A 123 -3.34 -0.50 -6.24
CA ILE A 123 -3.13 -0.36 -7.69
C ILE A 123 -4.12 -1.26 -8.42
N ASN A 124 -4.82 -0.69 -9.40
CA ASN A 124 -5.81 -1.40 -10.21
C ASN A 124 -5.25 -1.74 -11.59
N ALA A 125 -5.60 -2.92 -12.09
CA ALA A 125 -5.31 -3.35 -13.45
C ALA A 125 -6.09 -2.53 -14.51
N GLY A 126 -7.24 -1.99 -14.12
CA GLY A 126 -8.11 -1.17 -14.95
C GLY A 126 -8.12 0.29 -14.49
N ARG A 127 -9.31 0.85 -14.31
CA ARG A 127 -9.49 2.26 -13.92
C ARG A 127 -9.42 2.47 -12.39
N ALA A 128 -9.19 3.71 -11.97
CA ALA A 128 -8.96 4.07 -10.58
C ALA A 128 -10.22 3.96 -9.70
N GLU A 129 -11.41 4.05 -10.29
CA GLU A 129 -12.65 4.21 -9.54
C GLU A 129 -13.05 2.92 -8.80
N THR A 130 -13.44 3.09 -7.53
CA THR A 130 -13.98 2.01 -6.70
C THR A 130 -15.46 2.19 -6.43
N LYS A 131 -16.07 1.15 -5.86
CA LYS A 131 -17.43 1.16 -5.33
C LYS A 131 -17.46 0.33 -4.04
N ILE A 132 -18.06 0.88 -2.99
CA ILE A 132 -18.42 0.14 -1.78
C ILE A 132 -19.65 -0.74 -2.04
N LEU A 133 -19.57 -2.00 -1.64
CA LEU A 133 -20.68 -2.96 -1.72
C LEU A 133 -21.72 -2.70 -0.62
N ASN A 134 -22.84 -3.43 -0.69
CA ASN A 134 -23.96 -3.23 0.24
C ASN A 134 -23.65 -3.61 1.70
N ASP A 135 -22.52 -4.27 1.95
CA ASP A 135 -22.03 -4.54 3.30
C ASP A 135 -21.44 -3.30 3.99
N GLY A 136 -21.24 -2.21 3.23
CA GLY A 136 -20.71 -0.94 3.75
C GLY A 136 -19.19 -0.91 3.92
N TRP A 137 -18.49 -2.00 3.57
CA TRP A 137 -17.05 -2.15 3.82
C TRP A 137 -16.28 -2.58 2.58
N THR A 138 -16.77 -3.59 1.85
CA THR A 138 -16.01 -4.18 0.75
C THR A 138 -15.93 -3.18 -0.41
N ALA A 139 -14.73 -2.70 -0.70
CA ALA A 139 -14.44 -1.91 -1.88
C ALA A 139 -14.09 -2.82 -3.06
N VAL A 140 -14.69 -2.58 -4.22
CA VAL A 140 -14.35 -3.28 -5.48
C VAL A 140 -14.06 -2.27 -6.58
N THR A 141 -13.23 -2.65 -7.53
CA THR A 141 -13.03 -1.88 -8.77
C THR A 141 -14.35 -1.78 -9.54
N ARG A 142 -14.67 -0.60 -10.07
CA ARG A 142 -15.95 -0.41 -10.80
C ARG A 142 -16.03 -1.22 -12.08
N ASP A 143 -14.88 -1.44 -12.73
CA ASP A 143 -14.76 -2.23 -13.96
C ASP A 143 -14.52 -3.73 -13.70
N LYS A 144 -14.48 -4.15 -12.42
CA LYS A 144 -14.24 -5.53 -11.97
C LYS A 144 -12.86 -6.08 -12.35
N SER A 145 -11.91 -5.20 -12.71
CA SER A 145 -10.51 -5.58 -12.90
C SER A 145 -9.84 -5.95 -11.57
N LEU A 146 -8.70 -6.64 -11.65
CA LEU A 146 -7.90 -6.97 -10.46
C LEU A 146 -7.37 -5.71 -9.77
N SER A 147 -7.24 -5.79 -8.44
CA SER A 147 -6.56 -4.80 -7.61
C SER A 147 -5.57 -5.52 -6.69
N ALA A 148 -4.49 -4.84 -6.33
CA ALA A 148 -3.50 -5.34 -5.38
C ALA A 148 -3.02 -4.22 -4.46
N GLN A 149 -2.67 -4.57 -3.23
CA GLN A 149 -2.19 -3.66 -2.20
C GLN A 149 -1.01 -4.30 -1.46
N PHE A 150 -0.06 -3.47 -1.08
CA PHE A 150 0.94 -3.78 -0.06
C PHE A 150 1.03 -2.60 0.87
N GLU A 151 1.45 -2.84 2.11
CA GLU A 151 1.57 -1.79 3.09
C GLU A 151 2.74 -2.02 4.05
N HIS A 152 3.36 -0.90 4.40
CA HIS A 152 4.23 -0.82 5.55
C HIS A 152 3.87 0.38 6.44
N SER A 153 3.87 0.15 7.75
CA SER A 153 4.10 1.19 8.77
C SER A 153 5.57 1.61 8.75
N ILE A 154 5.81 2.92 8.62
CA ILE A 154 7.16 3.51 8.58
C ILE A 154 7.33 4.64 9.58
N GLY A 155 8.58 4.91 9.95
CA GLY A 155 8.99 6.07 10.73
C GLY A 155 9.96 6.96 9.96
N ILE A 156 9.70 8.26 9.93
CA ILE A 156 10.64 9.24 9.34
C ILE A 156 11.81 9.45 10.30
N THR A 157 13.03 9.32 9.79
CA THR A 157 14.28 9.56 10.51
C THR A 157 15.02 10.76 9.93
N GLU A 158 16.21 11.09 10.46
CA GLU A 158 17.10 12.09 9.84
C GLU A 158 17.67 11.63 8.48
N GLY A 159 17.58 10.33 8.17
CA GLY A 159 18.04 9.74 6.92
C GLY A 159 16.90 9.08 6.14
N ASP A 160 17.08 7.80 5.80
CA ASP A 160 16.03 7.00 5.17
C ASP A 160 14.94 6.64 6.18
N ALA A 161 13.69 6.51 5.72
CA ALA A 161 12.61 6.01 6.55
C ALA A 161 12.92 4.59 7.06
N GLU A 162 12.61 4.35 8.33
CA GLU A 162 12.65 3.03 8.93
C GLU A 162 11.34 2.29 8.65
N ILE A 163 11.43 1.02 8.22
CA ILE A 163 10.25 0.16 8.02
C ILE A 163 10.10 -0.76 9.22
N PHE A 164 9.01 -0.63 9.97
CA PHE A 164 8.77 -1.42 11.19
C PHE A 164 8.20 -2.81 10.91
N THR A 165 7.54 -3.00 9.76
CA THR A 165 6.79 -4.23 9.44
C THR A 165 7.46 -5.11 8.39
N ARG A 166 8.80 -5.10 8.33
CA ARG A 166 9.56 -6.04 7.47
C ARG A 166 9.37 -7.48 7.94
N SER A 167 9.39 -8.43 7.00
CA SER A 167 9.47 -9.85 7.34
C SER A 167 10.87 -10.19 7.86
N PRO A 168 11.01 -10.73 9.08
CA PRO A 168 12.32 -11.22 9.56
C PRO A 168 12.85 -12.37 8.70
N ALA A 169 11.97 -13.12 8.04
CA ALA A 169 12.32 -14.21 7.13
C ALA A 169 12.58 -13.75 5.69
N GLY A 170 12.57 -12.43 5.40
CA GLY A 170 12.79 -11.91 4.06
C GLY A 170 11.62 -12.14 3.08
N LEU A 171 10.46 -12.57 3.57
CA LEU A 171 9.25 -12.82 2.76
C LEU A 171 8.53 -11.51 2.41
N THR A 172 9.03 -10.76 1.42
CA THR A 172 8.51 -9.43 1.06
C THR A 172 7.47 -9.46 -0.06
N LEU A 173 7.68 -10.30 -1.07
CA LEU A 173 6.87 -10.41 -2.27
C LEU A 173 6.64 -11.89 -2.61
N PRO A 174 5.42 -12.31 -3.01
CA PRO A 174 5.19 -13.68 -3.44
C PRO A 174 5.84 -13.95 -4.81
N PRO A 175 6.21 -15.22 -5.13
CA PRO A 175 5.91 -16.41 -4.36
C PRO A 175 6.79 -16.56 -3.12
N TYR A 176 6.17 -16.89 -1.99
CA TYR A 176 6.87 -17.18 -0.74
C TYR A 176 7.32 -18.64 -0.77
N ALA A 177 8.59 -18.90 -0.47
CA ALA A 177 9.12 -20.26 -0.38
C ALA A 177 8.33 -21.02 0.70
N SER A 178 7.85 -22.22 0.34
CA SER A 178 7.18 -23.16 1.23
C SER A 178 8.14 -23.82 2.20
#